data_AF-A0A9N9P7M8-F1
#
_entry.id   AF-A0A9N9P7M8-F1
#
_cell.length_a   1.000
_cell.length_b   1.000
_cell.length_c   1.000
_cell.angle_alpha   90.00
_cell.angle_beta   90.00
_cell.angle_gamma   90.00
#
_symmetry.space_group_name_H-M   'P 1'
#
loop_
_entity.id
_entity.type
_entity.pdbx_description
1 polymer ?
#
loop_
_entity_poly.entity_id
_entity_poly.type
_entity_poly.pdbx_seq_one_letter_code
_entity_poly.pdbx_strand_id
1 'polypeptide(L)'
;ILLHVANPCELSGAYSIEGLRALYPCILVNRQWCRIAVPILWSQPFLFGKDIDYLPVISMYLKCLGDQDKKSLLNQGIDISLMSDFNQMQLGIEDKKPMFNYPGFLRILYYEQMISAVENWCAELADIMEQQQPDCHDDEIIMKTLLQLCLKYGSRLYGLHINPEMLGKDHDEMYEILLTDDNLKNLVSPVRSLHIYAT
;
A
#
# COMPACT_ATOMS: atom_id res chain seq x y z
N ILE A 1 25.42 -4.60 13.24
CA ILE A 1 25.25 -6.04 13.55
C ILE A 1 23.94 -6.59 12.94
N LEU A 2 22.78 -5.96 13.09
CA LEU A 2 21.52 -6.47 12.46
C LEU A 2 21.32 -6.11 10.97
N LEU A 3 22.05 -5.15 10.40
CA LEU A 3 21.88 -4.75 8.99
C LEU A 3 22.19 -5.87 7.97
N HIS A 4 23.12 -6.78 8.29
CA HIS A 4 23.44 -7.91 7.42
C HIS A 4 22.32 -8.95 7.35
N VAL A 5 21.36 -8.92 8.28
CA VAL A 5 20.23 -9.88 8.35
C VAL A 5 19.15 -9.52 7.32
N ALA A 6 19.10 -8.27 6.88
CA ALA A 6 18.21 -7.80 5.84
C ALA A 6 19.03 -7.27 4.67
N ASN A 7 19.86 -8.11 4.06
CA ASN A 7 20.41 -7.79 2.75
C ASN A 7 19.35 -8.13 1.69
N PRO A 8 19.05 -7.22 0.75
CA PRO A 8 18.19 -7.56 -0.38
C PRO A 8 18.91 -8.55 -1.30
N CYS A 9 18.14 -9.38 -2.01
CA CYS A 9 18.64 -10.21 -3.09
C CYS A 9 19.37 -9.33 -4.12
N GLU A 10 20.61 -9.69 -4.46
CA GLU A 10 21.43 -8.88 -5.38
C GLU A 10 20.82 -8.76 -6.80
N LEU A 11 20.01 -9.75 -7.20
CA LEU A 11 19.37 -9.79 -8.50
C LEU A 11 18.04 -9.01 -8.52
N SER A 12 17.18 -9.25 -7.53
CA SER A 12 15.82 -8.70 -7.52
C SER A 12 15.64 -7.48 -6.63
N GLY A 13 16.66 -7.06 -5.87
CA GLY A 13 16.55 -5.99 -4.89
C GLY A 13 15.54 -6.25 -3.76
N ALA A 14 14.94 -7.46 -3.72
CA ALA A 14 13.88 -7.83 -2.80
C ALA A 14 14.44 -8.35 -1.48
N TYR A 15 13.82 -7.98 -0.38
CA TYR A 15 14.14 -8.57 0.92
C TYR A 15 13.36 -9.87 1.10
N SER A 16 13.93 -10.86 1.80
CA SER A 16 13.16 -12.05 2.19
C SER A 16 12.15 -11.71 3.29
N ILE A 17 11.11 -12.53 3.42
CA ILE A 17 10.11 -12.42 4.49
C ILE A 17 10.80 -12.53 5.85
N GLU A 18 11.74 -13.46 6.01
CA GLU A 18 12.51 -13.65 7.25
C GLU A 18 13.37 -12.42 7.57
N GLY A 19 14.02 -11.85 6.55
CA GLY A 19 14.85 -10.66 6.69
C GLY A 19 14.04 -9.44 7.15
N LEU A 20 12.86 -9.23 6.56
CA LEU A 20 11.95 -8.18 7.01
C LEU A 20 11.43 -8.44 8.42
N ARG A 21 11.05 -9.68 8.75
CA ARG A 21 10.57 -10.02 10.09
C ARG A 21 11.62 -9.72 11.17
N ALA A 22 12.89 -9.97 10.86
CA ALA A 22 14.01 -9.66 11.75
C ALA A 22 14.23 -8.15 11.98
N LEU A 23 13.68 -7.28 11.13
CA LEU A 23 13.76 -5.83 11.30
C LEU A 23 12.66 -5.25 12.20
N TYR A 24 11.55 -5.95 12.46
CA TYR A 24 10.49 -5.42 13.33
C TYR A 24 11.00 -5.01 14.72
N PRO A 25 11.82 -5.81 15.43
CA PRO A 25 12.35 -5.37 16.73
C PRO A 25 13.13 -4.05 16.65
N CYS A 26 13.78 -3.76 15.52
CA CYS A 26 14.56 -2.54 15.35
C CYS A 26 13.71 -1.26 15.45
N ILE A 27 12.44 -1.31 15.03
CA ILE A 27 11.56 -0.12 15.12
C ILE A 27 11.19 0.23 16.56
N LEU A 28 11.39 -0.68 17.52
CA LEU A 28 11.06 -0.48 18.93
C LEU A 28 12.27 -0.07 19.78
N VAL A 29 13.50 -0.16 19.23
CA VAL A 29 14.73 0.13 19.99
C VAL A 29 14.87 1.63 20.29
N ASN A 30 14.97 2.46 19.25
CA ASN A 30 15.01 3.92 19.35
C ASN A 30 14.81 4.57 17.98
N ARG A 31 14.64 5.91 17.97
CA ARG A 31 14.39 6.71 16.76
C ARG A 31 15.41 6.50 15.64
N GLN A 32 16.67 6.22 15.96
CA GLN A 32 17.71 6.01 14.95
C GLN A 32 17.53 4.68 14.24
N TRP A 33 17.21 3.62 14.98
CA TRP A 33 16.87 2.32 14.39
C TRP A 33 15.56 2.37 13.59
N CYS A 34 14.54 3.09 14.08
CA CYS A 34 13.31 3.30 13.30
C CYS A 34 13.60 3.91 11.92
N ARG A 35 14.45 4.96 11.87
CA ARG A 35 14.81 5.66 10.62
C ARG A 35 15.46 4.76 9.57
N ILE A 36 16.08 3.66 10.00
CA ILE A 36 16.74 2.69 9.11
C ILE A 36 15.76 1.58 8.74
N ALA A 37 15.07 1.00 9.73
CA ALA A 37 14.21 -0.16 9.52
C ALA A 37 12.91 0.18 8.78
N VAL A 38 12.28 1.33 9.06
CA VAL A 38 11.00 1.71 8.46
C VAL A 38 11.08 1.81 6.92
N PRO A 39 12.06 2.50 6.30
CA PRO A 39 12.18 2.52 4.85
C PRO A 39 12.35 1.13 4.23
N ILE A 40 13.03 0.20 4.92
CA ILE A 40 13.24 -1.17 4.43
C ILE A 40 11.95 -1.97 4.52
N LEU A 41 11.26 -1.94 5.65
CA LEU A 41 9.98 -2.63 5.86
C LEU A 41 8.91 -2.15 4.85
N TRP A 42 8.87 -0.85 4.59
CA TRP A 42 7.91 -0.23 3.66
C TRP A 42 8.35 -0.24 2.20
N SER A 43 9.46 -0.91 1.88
CA SER A 43 9.88 -1.12 0.49
C SER A 43 9.03 -2.18 -0.23
N GLN A 44 8.42 -3.10 0.51
CA GLN A 44 7.59 -4.19 -0.02
C GLN A 44 6.43 -4.51 0.95
N PRO A 45 5.56 -3.53 1.24
CA PRO A 45 4.57 -3.63 2.32
C PRO A 45 3.51 -4.72 2.08
N PHE A 46 3.34 -5.17 0.84
CA PHE A 46 2.35 -6.17 0.41
C PHE A 46 2.94 -7.57 0.17
N LEU A 47 4.12 -7.88 0.72
CA LEU A 47 4.81 -9.16 0.46
C LEU A 47 4.22 -10.36 1.23
N PHE A 48 3.64 -10.15 2.41
CA PHE A 48 3.48 -11.21 3.42
C PHE A 48 2.36 -12.24 3.15
N GLY A 49 1.82 -12.27 1.94
CA GLY A 49 0.79 -13.23 1.51
C GLY A 49 -0.63 -12.78 1.85
N LYS A 50 -1.62 -13.65 1.57
CA LYS A 50 -3.06 -13.36 1.71
C LYS A 50 -3.59 -13.44 3.15
N ASP A 51 -2.87 -14.13 4.04
CA ASP A 51 -3.28 -14.33 5.44
C ASP A 51 -2.97 -13.13 6.34
N ILE A 52 -2.53 -12.00 5.77
CA ILE A 52 -2.15 -10.80 6.50
C ILE A 52 -3.19 -9.72 6.31
N ASP A 53 -3.54 -9.09 7.42
CA ASP A 53 -4.34 -7.87 7.43
C ASP A 53 -3.50 -6.68 6.92
N TYR A 54 -3.86 -6.17 5.74
CA TYR A 54 -3.27 -4.99 5.12
C TYR A 54 -4.06 -3.70 5.37
N LEU A 55 -5.17 -3.73 6.12
CA LEU A 55 -5.94 -2.53 6.48
C LEU A 55 -5.07 -1.43 7.11
N PRO A 56 -4.10 -1.74 8.01
CA PRO A 56 -3.20 -0.72 8.57
C PRO A 56 -2.27 -0.10 7.52
N VAL A 57 -1.91 -0.85 6.47
CA VAL A 57 -1.06 -0.36 5.37
C VAL A 57 -1.82 0.66 4.54
N ILE A 58 -3.04 0.31 4.10
CA ILE A 58 -3.92 1.21 3.34
C ILE A 58 -4.24 2.47 4.16
N SER A 59 -4.63 2.29 5.42
CA SER A 59 -4.93 3.41 6.33
C SER A 59 -3.73 4.34 6.52
N MET A 60 -2.52 3.81 6.61
CA MET A 60 -1.31 4.63 6.71
C MET A 60 -1.03 5.43 5.42
N TYR A 61 -1.24 4.83 4.25
CA TYR A 61 -1.10 5.56 2.98
C TYR A 61 -2.15 6.67 2.88
N LEU A 62 -3.41 6.40 3.20
CA LEU A 62 -4.48 7.40 3.18
C LEU A 62 -4.22 8.53 4.21
N LYS A 63 -3.62 8.24 5.36
CA LYS A 63 -3.15 9.28 6.30
C LYS A 63 -2.08 10.20 5.73
N CYS A 64 -1.32 9.76 4.71
CA CYS A 64 -0.32 10.59 4.02
C CYS A 64 -0.91 11.52 2.95
N LEU A 65 -2.21 11.45 2.66
CA LEU A 65 -2.89 12.35 1.72
C LEU A 65 -2.84 13.80 2.21
N GLY A 66 -2.71 14.73 1.26
CA GLY A 66 -2.88 16.15 1.55
C GLY A 66 -4.36 16.52 1.69
N ASP A 67 -4.67 17.64 2.34
CA ASP A 67 -6.05 18.05 2.62
C ASP A 67 -6.93 18.16 1.36
N GLN A 68 -6.35 18.53 0.21
CA GLN A 68 -7.07 18.61 -1.06
C GLN A 68 -7.43 17.21 -1.60
N ASP A 69 -6.50 16.26 -1.51
CA ASP A 69 -6.73 14.88 -1.95
C ASP A 69 -7.83 14.24 -1.07
N LYS A 70 -7.79 14.47 0.25
CA LYS A 70 -8.83 14.04 1.20
C LYS A 70 -10.20 14.64 0.89
N LYS A 71 -10.26 15.94 0.58
CA LYS A 71 -11.51 16.60 0.16
C LYS A 71 -12.05 16.05 -1.15
N SER A 72 -11.17 15.69 -2.09
CA SER A 72 -11.57 15.07 -3.35
C SER A 72 -12.25 13.73 -3.13
N LEU A 73 -11.70 12.89 -2.25
CA LEU A 73 -12.32 11.60 -1.87
C LEU A 73 -13.68 11.81 -1.20
N LEU A 74 -13.76 12.74 -0.25
CA LEU A 74 -15.02 13.06 0.43
C LEU A 74 -16.11 13.53 -0.54
N ASN A 75 -15.76 14.34 -1.55
CA ASN A 75 -16.69 14.80 -2.58
C ASN A 75 -17.19 13.65 -3.49
N GLN A 76 -16.45 12.55 -3.56
CA GLN A 76 -16.85 11.32 -4.26
C GLN A 76 -17.64 10.36 -3.35
N GLY A 77 -17.89 10.75 -2.09
CA GLY A 77 -18.64 9.93 -1.12
C GLY A 77 -17.74 9.09 -0.20
N ILE A 78 -16.42 9.13 -0.39
CA ILE A 78 -15.47 8.31 0.37
C ILE A 78 -14.94 9.11 1.56
N ASP A 79 -15.58 8.95 2.73
CA ASP A 79 -15.14 9.59 3.97
C ASP A 79 -14.11 8.73 4.74
N ILE A 80 -12.84 8.91 4.37
CA ILE A 80 -11.73 8.21 5.01
C ILE A 80 -11.56 8.53 6.51
N SER A 81 -12.22 9.58 7.03
CA SER A 81 -12.10 9.96 8.45
C SER A 81 -12.85 9.00 9.38
N LEU A 82 -13.87 8.31 8.86
CA LEU A 82 -14.62 7.29 9.59
C LEU A 82 -13.71 6.11 9.99
N MET A 83 -12.77 5.77 9.11
CA MET A 83 -11.77 4.74 9.39
C MET A 83 -10.72 5.19 10.42
N SER A 84 -10.40 6.48 10.52
CA SER A 84 -9.50 6.96 11.58
C SER A 84 -10.13 6.89 12.95
N ASP A 85 -11.44 7.12 13.07
CA ASP A 85 -12.17 7.04 14.33
C ASP A 85 -12.31 5.58 14.81
N PHE A 86 -12.60 4.67 13.87
CA PHE A 86 -12.61 3.23 14.14
C PHE A 86 -11.25 2.71 14.61
N ASN A 87 -10.18 3.09 13.91
CA ASN A 87 -8.81 2.72 14.28
C ASN A 87 -8.32 3.43 15.55
N GLN A 88 -8.79 4.63 15.87
CA GLN A 88 -8.50 5.30 17.15
C GLN A 88 -9.15 4.56 18.32
N MET A 89 -10.40 4.14 18.14
CA MET A 89 -11.14 3.38 19.15
C MET A 89 -10.54 1.99 19.39
N GLN A 90 -10.03 1.33 18.35
CA GLN A 90 -9.44 -0.01 18.47
C GLN A 90 -7.93 -0.02 18.78
N LEU A 91 -7.15 0.95 18.28
CA LEU A 91 -5.68 0.92 18.29
C LEU A 91 -5.02 2.15 18.97
N GLY A 92 -5.79 3.14 19.42
CA GLY A 92 -5.26 4.31 20.17
C GLY A 92 -4.34 5.24 19.36
N ILE A 93 -4.50 5.30 18.04
CA ILE A 93 -3.61 6.06 17.14
C ILE A 93 -4.07 7.52 17.03
N GLU A 94 -3.47 8.43 17.80
CA GLU A 94 -3.71 9.88 17.68
C GLU A 94 -3.58 10.40 16.23
N ASP A 95 -4.40 11.40 15.87
CA ASP A 95 -4.37 12.11 14.56
C ASP A 95 -3.12 12.98 14.39
N LYS A 96 -1.95 12.34 14.40
CA LYS A 96 -0.67 12.95 14.13
C LYS A 96 -0.28 12.67 12.69
N LYS A 97 0.28 13.70 12.05
CA LYS A 97 0.89 13.57 10.73
C LYS A 97 1.90 12.42 10.72
N PRO A 98 1.90 11.56 9.69
CA PRO A 98 2.87 10.47 9.57
C PRO A 98 4.31 10.96 9.75
N MET A 99 5.07 10.25 10.58
CA MET A 99 6.47 10.61 10.87
C MET A 99 7.42 10.37 9.70
N PHE A 100 7.02 9.51 8.76
CA PHE A 100 7.81 9.08 7.64
C PHE A 100 7.02 9.21 6.33
N ASN A 101 7.77 9.31 5.23
CA ASN A 101 7.22 9.25 3.89
C ASN A 101 6.97 7.78 3.48
N TYR A 102 5.95 7.17 4.04
CA TYR A 102 5.63 5.76 3.77
C TYR A 102 5.36 5.45 2.29
N PRO A 103 4.56 6.25 1.55
CA PRO A 103 4.30 5.99 0.12
C PRO A 103 5.59 6.09 -0.72
N GLY A 104 6.48 7.02 -0.39
CA GLY A 104 7.74 7.20 -1.09
C GLY A 104 8.76 6.07 -0.89
N PHE A 105 8.54 5.19 0.09
CA PHE A 105 9.43 4.05 0.33
C PHE A 105 9.12 2.83 -0.53
N LEU A 106 7.96 2.76 -1.19
CA LEU A 106 7.57 1.62 -2.01
C LEU A 106 8.62 1.35 -3.11
N ARG A 107 9.10 0.11 -3.19
CA ARG A 107 10.07 -0.36 -4.20
C ARG A 107 9.59 -1.58 -4.95
N ILE A 108 8.91 -2.51 -4.29
CA ILE A 108 8.39 -3.72 -4.91
C ILE A 108 6.89 -3.75 -4.66
N LEU A 109 6.13 -3.74 -5.74
CA LEU A 109 4.68 -3.75 -5.71
C LEU A 109 4.17 -5.15 -6.02
N TYR A 110 3.54 -5.75 -5.02
CA TYR A 110 2.75 -6.96 -5.14
C TYR A 110 1.31 -6.55 -5.41
N TYR A 111 0.96 -6.45 -6.70
CA TYR A 111 -0.23 -5.71 -7.13
C TYR A 111 -1.53 -6.40 -6.73
N GLU A 112 -1.60 -7.74 -6.84
CA GLU A 112 -2.74 -8.55 -6.40
C GLU A 112 -3.03 -8.34 -4.91
N GLN A 113 -1.98 -8.30 -4.08
CA GLN A 113 -2.09 -8.10 -2.64
C GLN A 113 -2.54 -6.68 -2.30
N MET A 114 -2.12 -5.68 -3.09
CA MET A 114 -2.61 -4.31 -2.94
C MET A 114 -4.08 -4.18 -3.34
N ILE A 115 -4.51 -4.82 -4.43
CA ILE A 115 -5.92 -4.86 -4.85
C ILE A 115 -6.78 -5.43 -3.73
N SER A 116 -6.45 -6.63 -3.26
CA SER A 116 -7.21 -7.27 -2.17
C SER A 116 -7.20 -6.44 -0.88
N ALA A 117 -6.10 -5.74 -0.58
CA ALA A 117 -6.03 -4.83 0.57
C ALA A 117 -6.96 -3.62 0.41
N VAL A 118 -7.09 -3.07 -0.80
CA VAL A 118 -8.00 -1.97 -1.10
C VAL A 118 -9.45 -2.42 -0.99
N GLU A 119 -9.80 -3.54 -1.62
CA GLU A 119 -11.16 -4.12 -1.56
C GLU A 119 -11.61 -4.37 -0.11
N ASN A 120 -10.74 -4.98 0.69
CA ASN A 120 -11.02 -5.20 2.11
C ASN A 120 -11.19 -3.86 2.86
N TRP A 121 -10.40 -2.84 2.54
CA TRP A 121 -10.51 -1.53 3.18
C TRP A 121 -11.82 -0.81 2.82
N CYS A 122 -12.24 -0.88 1.56
CA CYS A 122 -13.49 -0.29 1.10
C CYS A 122 -14.70 -1.05 1.68
N ALA A 123 -14.64 -2.38 1.78
CA ALA A 123 -15.69 -3.18 2.43
C ALA A 123 -15.89 -2.79 3.90
N GLU A 124 -14.82 -2.64 4.67
CA GLU A 124 -14.89 -2.18 6.08
C GLU A 124 -15.48 -0.76 6.18
N LEU A 125 -15.12 0.14 5.27
CA LEU A 125 -15.70 1.48 5.23
C LEU A 125 -17.21 1.43 4.91
N ALA A 126 -17.61 0.62 3.93
CA ALA A 126 -19.01 0.45 3.54
C ALA A 126 -19.86 -0.11 4.70
N ASP A 127 -19.31 -1.07 5.46
CA ASP A 127 -19.92 -1.61 6.67
C ASP A 127 -20.14 -0.52 7.74
N ILE A 128 -19.14 0.34 7.97
CA ILE A 128 -19.24 1.48 8.91
C ILE A 128 -20.31 2.48 8.45
N MET A 129 -20.43 2.67 7.13
CA MET A 129 -21.41 3.58 6.53
C MET A 129 -22.81 2.97 6.40
N GLU A 130 -23.01 1.72 6.84
CA GLU A 130 -24.26 0.96 6.69
C GLU A 130 -24.76 0.90 5.23
N GLN A 131 -23.84 0.85 4.27
CA GLN A 131 -24.19 0.79 2.85
C GLN A 131 -24.74 -0.58 2.47
N GLN A 132 -25.73 -0.60 1.57
CA GLN A 132 -26.42 -1.84 1.19
C GLN A 132 -25.57 -2.77 0.30
N GLN A 133 -24.56 -2.24 -0.41
CA GLN A 133 -23.44 -2.98 -1.02
C GLN A 133 -22.22 -2.05 -1.22
N PRO A 134 -20.98 -2.57 -1.06
CA PRO A 134 -19.77 -1.86 -1.49
C PRO A 134 -19.77 -1.71 -3.01
N ASP A 135 -19.56 -0.49 -3.51
CA ASP A 135 -19.44 -0.20 -4.94
C ASP A 135 -18.00 -0.51 -5.40
N CYS A 136 -17.81 -1.28 -6.49
CA CYS A 136 -16.48 -1.54 -7.06
C CYS A 136 -15.80 -0.25 -7.54
N HIS A 137 -16.57 0.82 -7.73
CA HIS A 137 -16.04 2.14 -8.08
C HIS A 137 -15.13 2.73 -6.99
N ASP A 138 -15.43 2.48 -5.71
CA ASP A 138 -14.61 3.01 -4.61
C ASP A 138 -13.21 2.38 -4.60
N ASP A 139 -13.12 1.09 -4.93
CA ASP A 139 -11.84 0.37 -5.05
C ASP A 139 -10.94 1.00 -6.10
N GLU A 140 -11.50 1.32 -7.27
CA GLU A 140 -10.78 1.95 -8.38
C GLU A 140 -10.25 3.34 -7.99
N ILE A 141 -11.10 4.16 -7.35
CA ILE A 141 -10.75 5.50 -6.88
C ILE A 141 -9.63 5.43 -5.84
N ILE A 142 -9.77 4.57 -4.84
CA ILE A 142 -8.76 4.40 -3.80
C ILE A 142 -7.46 3.91 -4.43
N MET A 143 -7.51 2.90 -5.30
CA MET A 143 -6.32 2.36 -5.95
C MET A 143 -5.55 3.42 -6.73
N LYS A 144 -6.24 4.17 -7.60
CA LYS A 144 -5.66 5.30 -8.33
C LYS A 144 -5.02 6.32 -7.39
N THR A 145 -5.75 6.69 -6.33
CA THR A 145 -5.28 7.65 -5.34
C THR A 145 -3.99 7.19 -4.66
N LEU A 146 -3.91 5.92 -4.26
CA LEU A 146 -2.73 5.35 -3.61
C LEU A 146 -1.52 5.27 -4.54
N LEU A 147 -1.71 4.88 -5.80
CA LEU A 147 -0.63 4.82 -6.79
C LEU A 147 -0.11 6.22 -7.13
N GLN A 148 -1.00 7.19 -7.33
CA GLN A 148 -0.64 8.59 -7.55
C GLN A 148 0.08 9.20 -6.33
N LEU A 149 -0.36 8.83 -5.13
CA LEU A 149 0.30 9.22 -3.88
C LEU A 149 1.74 8.69 -3.85
N CYS A 150 1.96 7.41 -4.16
CA CYS A 150 3.31 6.83 -4.23
C CYS A 150 4.20 7.61 -5.19
N LEU A 151 3.70 7.93 -6.40
CA LEU A 151 4.42 8.72 -7.39
C LEU A 151 4.75 10.12 -6.89
N LYS A 152 3.76 10.84 -6.36
CA LYS A 152 3.88 12.20 -5.80
C LYS A 152 4.94 12.28 -4.70
N TYR A 153 5.02 11.25 -3.88
CA TYR A 153 5.98 11.15 -2.78
C TYR A 153 7.34 10.57 -3.19
N GLY A 154 7.57 10.36 -4.49
CA GLY A 154 8.87 10.01 -5.05
C GLY A 154 9.21 8.52 -5.01
N SER A 155 8.20 7.66 -4.88
CA SER A 155 8.37 6.22 -5.07
C SER A 155 9.01 5.94 -6.44
N ARG A 156 9.88 4.93 -6.47
CA ARG A 156 10.48 4.43 -7.71
C ARG A 156 10.44 2.92 -7.64
N LEU A 157 9.43 2.35 -8.29
CA LEU A 157 9.27 0.91 -8.34
C LEU A 157 10.49 0.29 -9.02
N TYR A 158 11.09 -0.65 -8.32
CA TYR A 158 12.13 -1.54 -8.81
C TYR A 158 11.49 -2.85 -9.32
N GLY A 159 10.54 -3.39 -8.57
CA GLY A 159 9.87 -4.65 -8.87
C GLY A 159 8.35 -4.49 -8.97
N LEU A 160 7.74 -5.20 -9.91
CA LEU A 160 6.30 -5.29 -10.08
C LEU A 160 5.90 -6.76 -10.25
N HIS A 161 5.05 -7.25 -9.35
CA HIS A 161 4.50 -8.60 -9.36
C HIS A 161 3.01 -8.51 -9.68
N ILE A 162 2.61 -9.14 -10.78
CA ILE A 162 1.24 -9.17 -11.30
C ILE A 162 0.81 -10.63 -11.45
N ASN A 163 -0.41 -10.93 -11.05
CA ASN A 163 -1.03 -12.24 -11.23
C ASN A 163 -2.40 -12.06 -11.91
N PRO A 164 -2.45 -12.13 -13.25
CA PRO A 164 -3.66 -11.85 -14.00
C PRO A 164 -4.64 -13.02 -14.04
N GLU A 165 -4.33 -14.19 -13.46
CA GLU A 165 -5.21 -15.37 -13.56
C GLU A 165 -6.15 -15.56 -12.36
N MET A 166 -5.96 -14.80 -11.28
CA MET A 166 -6.84 -14.85 -10.09
C MET A 166 -8.16 -14.07 -10.29
N LEU A 167 -8.59 -13.86 -11.53
CA LEU A 167 -9.71 -13.00 -11.90
C LEU A 167 -11.08 -13.64 -11.67
N GLY A 168 -11.91 -12.94 -10.89
CA GLY A 168 -13.32 -12.74 -11.24
C GLY A 168 -13.43 -11.68 -12.34
N LYS A 169 -14.50 -11.71 -13.15
CA LYS A 169 -14.71 -10.80 -14.30
C LYS A 169 -14.77 -9.31 -13.95
N ASP A 170 -14.83 -8.97 -12.67
CA ASP A 170 -15.07 -7.59 -12.20
C ASP A 170 -13.76 -6.82 -11.90
N HIS A 171 -12.58 -7.46 -11.97
CA HIS A 171 -11.29 -6.82 -11.60
C HIS A 171 -10.39 -6.43 -12.79
N ASP A 172 -10.84 -6.64 -14.03
CA ASP A 172 -10.06 -6.26 -15.23
C ASP A 172 -9.71 -4.77 -15.21
N GLU A 173 -10.64 -3.93 -14.75
CA GLU A 173 -10.50 -2.47 -14.63
C GLU A 173 -9.33 -2.08 -13.69
N MET A 174 -9.12 -2.80 -12.59
CA MET A 174 -8.05 -2.52 -11.63
C MET A 174 -6.65 -2.76 -12.22
N TYR A 175 -6.50 -3.75 -13.10
CA TYR A 175 -5.26 -3.98 -13.83
C TYR A 175 -5.06 -2.99 -14.98
N GLU A 176 -6.17 -2.53 -15.60
CA GLU A 176 -6.12 -1.47 -16.60
C GLU A 176 -5.59 -0.15 -16.03
N ILE A 177 -5.80 0.16 -14.74
CA ILE A 177 -5.29 1.39 -14.10
C ILE A 177 -3.78 1.60 -14.38
N LEU A 178 -2.96 0.57 -14.16
CA LEU A 178 -1.50 0.66 -14.37
C LEU A 178 -1.12 0.82 -15.85
N LEU A 179 -1.95 0.32 -16.76
CA LEU A 179 -1.67 0.26 -18.19
C LEU A 179 -2.20 1.50 -18.93
N THR A 180 -3.28 2.10 -18.44
CA THR A 180 -4.06 3.13 -19.15
C THR A 180 -3.85 4.54 -18.58
N ASP A 181 -3.52 4.67 -17.29
CA ASP A 181 -3.30 5.99 -16.70
C ASP A 181 -1.91 6.54 -17.07
N ASP A 182 -1.91 7.50 -17.99
CA ASP A 182 -0.71 8.22 -18.43
C ASP A 182 0.08 8.83 -17.27
N ASN A 183 -0.59 9.22 -16.17
CA ASN A 183 0.07 9.80 -15.01
C ASN A 183 0.88 8.75 -14.24
N LEU A 184 0.48 7.49 -14.28
CA LEU A 184 1.16 6.38 -13.59
C LEU A 184 2.33 5.79 -14.38
N LYS A 185 2.50 6.16 -15.66
CA LYS A 185 3.65 5.72 -16.48
C LYS A 185 4.99 6.00 -15.82
N ASN A 186 5.12 7.14 -15.12
CA ASN A 186 6.35 7.50 -14.41
C ASN A 186 6.61 6.67 -13.15
N LEU A 187 5.57 6.05 -12.57
CA LEU A 187 5.71 5.15 -11.44
C LEU A 187 6.28 3.80 -11.87
N VAL A 188 5.87 3.31 -13.05
CA VAL A 188 6.23 2.00 -13.59
C VAL A 188 7.48 2.07 -14.48
N SER A 189 7.81 3.21 -15.09
CA SER A 189 8.98 3.36 -15.97
C SER A 189 10.33 2.94 -15.36
N PRO A 190 10.58 3.08 -14.04
CA PRO A 190 11.83 2.63 -13.43
C PRO A 190 11.89 1.13 -13.13
N VAL A 191 10.79 0.39 -13.31
CA VAL A 191 10.70 -1.04 -12.99
C VAL A 191 11.75 -1.83 -13.77
N ARG A 192 12.55 -2.60 -13.04
CA ARG A 192 13.63 -3.45 -13.59
C ARG A 192 13.31 -4.94 -13.49
N SER A 193 12.39 -5.31 -12.62
CA SER A 193 11.94 -6.69 -12.42
C SER A 193 10.43 -6.74 -12.59
N LEU A 194 9.95 -7.32 -13.69
CA LEU A 194 8.55 -7.61 -13.91
C LEU A 194 8.33 -9.11 -13.77
N HIS A 195 7.44 -9.49 -12.87
CA HIS A 195 7.04 -10.86 -12.68
C HIS A 195 5.55 -11.02 -12.94
N ILE A 196 5.22 -11.80 -13.96
CA ILE A 196 3.86 -12.19 -14.29
C ILE A 196 3.78 -13.68 -14.00
N TYR A 197 2.88 -14.07 -13.09
CA TYR A 197 2.65 -15.48 -12.77
C TYR A 197 1.23 -15.85 -13.17
N ALA A 198 1.12 -17.05 -13.75
CA ALA A 198 -0.09 -17.77 -14.07
C ALA A 198 -0.10 -19.01 -13.16
N THR A 199 -1.22 -19.33 -12.51
CA THR A 199 -1.33 -20.47 -11.57
C THR A 199 -2.24 -21.54 -12.14
#